data_AF-A0A537YZB3-F1
#
_entry.id   AF-A0A537YZB3-F1
#
_cell.length_a   1.000
_cell.length_b   1.000
_cell.length_c   1.000
_cell.angle_alpha   90.00
_cell.angle_beta   90.00
_cell.angle_gamma   90.00
#
_symmetry.space_group_name_H-M   'P 1'
#
loop_
_entity.id
_entity.type
_entity.pdbx_description
1 polymer ?
#
loop_
_entity_poly.entity_id
_entity_poly.type
_entity_poly.pdbx_seq_one_letter_code
_entity_poly.pdbx_strand_id
1 'polypeptide(L)'
;MSAPDYAEALIGWRVWCVVETRAGLRLASVIHEHAWPVAHETVARCDNGHEAPDPACACGIHAAREPAAVLSYLHGRDEPRTVARVLGRVQLWGRVVEHAGGWRAERAYPLDFVADAELARALDAYA
;
A
#
# COMPACT_ATOMS: atom_id res chain seq x y z
N MET A 1 -29.76 -7.08 16.99
CA MET A 1 -28.79 -6.19 17.65
C MET A 1 -28.00 -5.53 16.55
N SER A 2 -28.22 -4.24 16.30
CA SER A 2 -27.44 -3.49 15.31
C SER A 2 -26.19 -2.97 16.00
N ALA A 3 -25.01 -3.36 15.50
CA ALA A 3 -23.76 -2.73 15.89
C ALA A 3 -23.72 -1.32 15.25
N PRO A 4 -23.39 -0.24 15.99
CA PRO A 4 -23.15 1.04 15.36
C PRO A 4 -21.86 1.01 14.53
N ASP A 5 -21.91 1.79 13.44
CA ASP A 5 -20.99 1.84 12.31
C ASP A 5 -19.72 2.68 12.59
N TYR A 6 -18.70 2.48 11.72
CA TYR A 6 -17.38 3.13 11.64
C TYR A 6 -16.26 2.51 12.51
N ALA A 7 -15.68 1.41 12.02
CA ALA A 7 -14.27 1.16 12.30
C ALA A 7 -13.46 2.31 11.67
N GLU A 8 -12.93 3.23 12.49
CA GLU A 8 -12.00 4.26 12.00
C GLU A 8 -10.89 3.58 11.22
N ALA A 9 -10.70 4.03 9.98
CA ALA A 9 -9.69 3.46 9.14
C ALA A 9 -8.30 3.78 9.71
N LEU A 10 -7.46 2.75 9.86
CA LEU A 10 -6.12 2.90 10.41
C LEU A 10 -5.21 3.54 9.36
N ILE A 11 -4.47 4.57 9.75
CA ILE A 11 -3.52 5.24 8.85
C ILE A 11 -2.11 4.78 9.20
N GLY A 12 -1.38 4.30 8.19
CA GLY A 12 0.02 3.95 8.30
C GLY A 12 0.85 4.56 7.18
N TRP A 13 2.15 4.25 7.18
CA TRP A 13 3.14 4.73 6.21
C TRP A 13 3.57 3.62 5.28
N ARG A 14 3.74 3.96 4.00
CA ARG A 14 4.18 3.01 2.98
C ARG A 14 5.04 3.71 1.93
N VAL A 15 5.96 2.96 1.36
CA VAL A 15 6.62 3.31 0.10
C VAL A 15 6.02 2.47 -1.01
N TRP A 16 5.73 3.11 -2.14
CA TRP A 16 5.34 2.45 -3.39
C TRP A 16 6.42 2.65 -4.43
N CYS A 17 6.61 1.63 -5.28
CA CYS A 17 7.21 1.85 -6.59
C CYS A 17 6.18 2.54 -7.49
N VAL A 18 6.64 3.48 -8.31
CA VAL A 18 5.88 3.98 -9.44
C VAL A 18 6.37 3.25 -10.67
N VAL A 19 5.48 2.52 -11.33
CA VAL A 19 5.81 1.70 -12.50
C VAL A 19 5.08 2.19 -13.73
N GLU A 20 5.76 2.19 -14.86
CA GLU A 20 5.16 2.48 -16.16
C GLU A 20 4.38 1.25 -16.67
N THR A 21 3.14 1.48 -17.07
CA THR A 21 2.28 0.47 -17.72
C THR A 21 1.70 1.01 -19.01
N ARG A 22 1.11 0.13 -19.84
CA ARG A 22 0.40 0.54 -21.05
C ARG A 22 -0.77 1.50 -20.79
N ALA A 23 -1.29 1.53 -19.56
CA ALA A 23 -2.42 2.36 -19.14
C ALA A 23 -1.97 3.59 -18.31
N GLY A 24 -0.69 3.94 -18.36
CA GLY A 24 -0.08 5.03 -17.59
C GLY A 24 0.68 4.55 -16.34
N LEU A 25 1.09 5.50 -15.51
CA LEU A 25 1.81 5.22 -14.27
C LEU A 25 0.90 4.53 -13.24
N ARG A 26 1.46 3.61 -12.46
CA ARG A 26 0.76 2.90 -11.39
C ARG A 26 1.62 2.85 -10.15
N LEU A 27 0.97 2.90 -8.99
CA LEU A 27 1.62 2.49 -7.75
C LEU A 27 1.76 0.97 -7.74
N ALA A 28 2.84 0.45 -7.19
CA ALA A 28 3.10 -0.97 -7.04
C ALA A 28 3.77 -1.29 -5.70
N SER A 29 3.68 -2.54 -5.29
CA SER A 29 4.42 -3.01 -4.12
C SER A 29 5.93 -2.93 -4.36
N VAL A 30 6.66 -2.52 -3.32
CA VAL A 30 8.13 -2.53 -3.30
C VAL A 30 8.74 -3.94 -3.20
N ILE A 31 7.93 -4.96 -2.86
CA ILE A 31 8.38 -6.34 -2.63
C ILE A 31 7.74 -7.33 -3.62
N HIS A 32 6.49 -7.11 -4.01
CA HIS A 32 5.76 -8.03 -4.90
C HIS A 32 5.43 -7.35 -6.24
N GLU A 33 5.31 -8.15 -7.31
CA GLU A 33 4.89 -7.70 -8.65
C GLU A 33 3.39 -7.35 -8.74
N HIS A 34 2.87 -6.60 -7.77
CA HIS A 34 1.47 -6.24 -7.70
C HIS A 34 1.29 -4.73 -7.85
N ALA A 35 0.77 -4.33 -9.01
CA ALA A 35 0.29 -2.97 -9.24
C ALA A 35 -1.01 -2.74 -8.46
N TRP A 36 -1.10 -1.60 -7.80
CA TRP A 36 -2.28 -1.17 -7.07
C TRP A 36 -3.29 -0.62 -8.06
N PRO A 37 -4.59 -0.99 -7.97
CA PRO A 37 -5.60 -0.47 -8.86
C PRO A 37 -5.81 1.03 -8.63
N VAL A 38 -6.11 1.76 -9.71
CA VAL A 38 -6.42 3.20 -9.66
C VAL A 38 -7.84 3.40 -9.15
N ALA A 39 -8.08 4.39 -8.29
CA ALA A 39 -9.40 4.75 -7.75
C ALA A 39 -10.18 3.60 -7.07
N HIS A 40 -9.49 2.50 -6.73
CA HIS A 40 -10.06 1.34 -6.06
C HIS A 40 -9.12 0.88 -4.94
N GLU A 41 -9.70 0.29 -3.91
CA GLU A 41 -8.96 -0.36 -2.86
C GLU A 41 -8.10 -1.52 -3.39
N THR A 42 -6.92 -1.69 -2.80
CA THR A 42 -6.14 -2.91 -2.92
C THR A 42 -6.66 -3.90 -1.91
N VAL A 43 -6.96 -5.13 -2.35
CA VAL A 43 -7.36 -6.24 -1.48
C VAL A 43 -6.24 -7.25 -1.40
N ALA A 44 -5.80 -7.57 -0.18
CA ALA A 44 -4.77 -8.53 0.09
C ALA A 44 -5.15 -9.92 -0.40
N ARG A 45 -4.17 -10.62 -0.96
CA ARG A 45 -4.26 -12.02 -1.34
C ARG A 45 -3.06 -12.76 -0.80
N CYS A 46 -3.23 -14.04 -0.52
CA CYS A 46 -2.13 -14.93 -0.22
C CYS A 46 -2.02 -16.01 -1.29
N ASP A 47 -0.81 -16.26 -1.76
CA ASP A 47 -0.54 -17.28 -2.77
C ASP A 47 -0.81 -18.71 -2.24
N ASN A 48 -0.83 -18.88 -0.92
CA ASN A 48 -1.19 -20.15 -0.27
C ASN A 48 -2.71 -20.35 -0.14
N GLY A 49 -3.54 -19.44 -0.67
CA GLY A 49 -4.99 -19.61 -0.80
C GLY A 49 -5.82 -19.39 0.48
N HIS A 50 -5.19 -19.06 1.61
CA HIS A 50 -5.92 -18.68 2.82
C HIS A 50 -6.30 -17.20 2.81
N GLU A 51 -7.23 -16.86 3.70
CA GLU A 51 -7.69 -15.48 3.88
C GLU A 51 -6.53 -14.59 4.34
N ALA A 52 -6.40 -13.38 3.77
CA ALA A 52 -5.31 -12.46 4.10
C ALA A 52 -5.84 -11.19 4.81
N PRO A 53 -5.20 -10.71 5.89
CA PRO A 53 -4.04 -11.30 6.56
C PRO A 53 -4.44 -12.51 7.42
N ASP A 54 -3.60 -13.54 7.42
CA ASP A 54 -3.63 -14.62 8.41
C ASP A 54 -2.61 -14.30 9.52
N PRO A 55 -2.96 -14.42 10.83
CA PRO A 55 -2.03 -14.19 11.93
C PRO A 55 -0.77 -15.06 11.90
N ALA A 56 -0.83 -16.28 11.36
CA ALA A 56 0.26 -17.23 11.23
C ALA A 56 1.02 -17.15 9.89
N CYS A 57 0.62 -16.26 8.98
CA CYS A 57 1.32 -15.98 7.72
C CYS A 57 1.89 -14.56 7.71
N ALA A 58 2.75 -14.23 6.74
CA ALA A 58 3.24 -12.87 6.48
C ALA A 58 2.38 -12.09 5.46
N CYS A 59 1.32 -12.70 4.92
CA CYS A 59 0.45 -12.10 3.90
C CYS A 59 -0.31 -10.87 4.41
N GLY A 60 -0.86 -10.06 3.50
CA GLY A 60 -1.54 -8.82 3.85
C GLY A 60 -0.86 -7.60 3.29
N ILE A 61 -1.55 -6.46 3.35
CA ILE A 61 -0.99 -5.17 2.95
C ILE A 61 -0.32 -4.54 4.16
N HIS A 62 1.01 -4.46 4.09
CA HIS A 62 1.84 -3.88 5.15
C HIS A 62 1.83 -2.35 5.12
N ALA A 63 1.71 -1.74 6.30
CA ALA A 63 2.05 -0.34 6.54
C ALA A 63 2.78 -0.20 7.88
N ALA A 64 3.72 0.72 7.94
CA ALA A 64 4.44 1.04 9.16
C ALA A 64 3.70 2.08 9.99
N ARG A 65 3.93 2.05 11.30
CA ARG A 65 3.46 3.10 12.21
C ARG A 65 4.21 4.42 12.02
N GLU A 66 5.52 4.32 11.86
CA GLU A 66 6.41 5.46 11.73
C GLU A 66 7.01 5.50 10.31
N PRO A 67 7.13 6.68 9.68
CA PRO A 67 7.70 6.79 8.33
C PRO A 67 9.16 6.31 8.30
N ALA A 68 9.91 6.53 9.38
CA ALA A 68 11.30 6.11 9.52
C ALA A 68 11.50 4.61 9.27
N ALA A 69 10.50 3.77 9.61
CA ALA A 69 10.57 2.33 9.43
C ALA A 69 10.45 1.87 7.96
N VAL A 70 10.03 2.76 7.05
CA VAL A 70 9.88 2.45 5.61
C VAL A 70 10.81 3.27 4.71
N LEU A 71 11.59 4.21 5.26
CA LEU A 71 12.48 5.07 4.45
C LEU A 71 13.52 4.27 3.66
N SER A 72 13.99 3.14 4.19
CA SER A 72 14.93 2.28 3.46
C SER A 72 14.36 1.78 2.14
N TYR A 73 13.03 1.63 2.01
CA TYR A 73 12.38 1.21 0.77
C TYR A 73 12.36 2.29 -0.32
N LEU A 74 12.73 3.53 -0.01
CA LEU A 74 13.00 4.56 -1.04
C LEU A 74 14.25 4.24 -1.86
N HIS A 75 15.09 3.34 -1.36
CA HIS A 75 16.30 2.88 -2.02
C HIS A 75 16.19 1.38 -2.27
N GLY A 76 16.38 0.94 -3.51
CA GLY A 76 16.28 -0.48 -3.84
C GLY A 76 16.61 -0.75 -5.29
N ARG A 77 16.61 -2.03 -5.65
CA ARG A 77 16.67 -2.44 -7.05
C ARG A 77 15.37 -2.05 -7.73
N ASP A 78 15.49 -1.32 -8.81
CA ASP A 78 14.38 -0.97 -9.67
C ASP A 78 14.27 -2.02 -10.79
N GLU A 79 13.06 -2.55 -10.96
CA GLU A 79 12.71 -3.34 -12.14
C GLU A 79 12.69 -2.42 -13.38
N PRO A 80 12.83 -2.93 -14.62
CA PRO A 80 13.00 -2.12 -15.82
C PRO A 80 11.95 -1.04 -16.10
N ARG A 81 10.80 -1.07 -15.41
CA ARG A 81 9.70 -0.10 -15.57
C ARG A 81 9.47 0.77 -14.34
N THR A 82 10.26 0.62 -13.28
CA THR A 82 10.17 1.50 -12.12
C THR A 82 10.81 2.84 -12.47
N VAL A 83 10.00 3.90 -12.40
CA VAL A 83 10.44 5.26 -12.73
C VAL A 83 10.70 6.12 -11.48
N ALA A 84 10.09 5.76 -10.36
CA ALA A 84 10.26 6.45 -9.08
C ALA A 84 9.85 5.55 -7.91
N ARG A 85 10.14 6.02 -6.69
CA ARG A 85 9.59 5.51 -5.43
C ARG A 85 9.02 6.68 -4.63
N VAL A 86 7.83 6.51 -4.08
CA VAL A 86 7.14 7.56 -3.34
C VAL A 86 6.80 7.09 -1.94
N LEU A 87 7.07 7.93 -0.94
CA LEU A 87 6.63 7.75 0.44
C LEU A 87 5.27 8.40 0.61
N GLY A 88 4.37 7.75 1.34
CA GLY A 88 3.11 8.37 1.70
C GLY A 88 2.32 7.63 2.76
N ARG A 89 1.11 8.11 2.98
CA ARG A 89 0.17 7.56 3.95
C ARG A 89 -0.81 6.64 3.25
N VAL A 90 -1.18 5.57 3.93
CA VAL A 90 -2.10 4.56 3.44
C VAL A 90 -3.18 4.32 4.47
N GLN A 91 -4.43 4.30 4.02
CA GLN A 91 -5.57 3.93 4.82
C GLN A 91 -5.73 2.40 4.79
N LEU A 92 -6.03 1.79 5.94
CA LEU A 92 -6.15 0.35 6.14
C LEU A 92 -7.48 0.00 6.82
N TRP A 93 -8.13 -1.06 6.36
CA TRP A 93 -9.39 -1.54 6.94
C TRP A 93 -9.67 -3.02 6.60
N GLY A 94 -10.84 -3.50 7.04
CA GLY A 94 -11.21 -4.92 7.02
C GLY A 94 -10.55 -5.66 8.17
N ARG A 95 -10.04 -6.87 7.93
CA ARG A 95 -9.22 -7.58 8.93
C ARG A 95 -7.84 -6.94 9.03
N VAL A 96 -7.41 -6.65 10.25
CA VAL A 96 -6.12 -6.04 10.55
C VAL A 96 -5.39 -6.85 11.60
N VAL A 97 -4.11 -7.12 11.35
CA VAL A 97 -3.18 -7.71 12.32
C VAL A 97 -2.13 -6.65 12.67
N GLU A 98 -2.09 -6.26 13.93
CA GLU A 98 -1.09 -5.34 14.47
C GLU A 98 0.19 -6.07 14.87
N HIS A 99 1.33 -5.41 14.69
CA HIS A 99 2.64 -5.84 15.15
C HIS A 99 3.46 -4.64 15.63
N ALA A 100 4.59 -4.89 16.28
CA ALA A 100 5.39 -3.83 16.92
C ALA A 100 5.72 -2.65 15.98
N GLY A 101 5.98 -2.92 14.69
CA GLY A 101 6.31 -1.91 13.69
C GLY A 101 5.15 -1.29 12.91
N GLY A 102 3.91 -1.76 13.08
CA GLY A 102 2.78 -1.33 12.24
C GLY A 102 1.70 -2.40 12.08
N TRP A 103 1.16 -2.53 10.87
CA TRP A 103 0.01 -3.40 10.60
C TRP A 103 0.11 -4.13 9.27
N ARG A 104 -0.60 -5.26 9.20
CA ARG A 104 -1.03 -5.93 7.97
C ARG A 104 -2.54 -5.86 7.87
N ALA A 105 -3.06 -5.42 6.73
CA ALA A 105 -4.50 -5.29 6.52
C ALA A 105 -5.01 -6.09 5.33
N GLU A 106 -6.31 -6.38 5.34
CA GLU A 106 -7.04 -6.98 4.23
C GLU A 106 -7.21 -5.98 3.09
N ARG A 107 -7.52 -4.72 3.42
CA ARG A 107 -7.81 -3.69 2.43
C ARG A 107 -6.98 -2.45 2.69
N ALA A 108 -6.59 -1.78 1.61
CA ALA A 108 -5.87 -0.53 1.70
C ALA A 108 -6.12 0.40 0.52
N TYR A 109 -5.95 1.69 0.76
CA TYR A 109 -5.97 2.70 -0.29
C TYR A 109 -4.94 3.80 0.01
N PRO A 110 -4.15 4.26 -0.97
CA PRO A 110 -3.25 5.40 -0.77
C PRO A 110 -4.06 6.62 -0.34
N LEU A 111 -3.65 7.28 0.74
CA LEU A 111 -4.29 8.51 1.20
C LEU A 111 -3.61 9.74 0.57
N ASP A 112 -2.28 9.71 0.53
CA ASP A 112 -1.43 10.71 -0.11
C ASP A 112 0.01 10.19 -0.20
N PHE A 113 0.85 10.89 -0.95
CA PHE A 113 2.27 10.62 -1.09
C PHE A 113 3.04 11.87 -1.54
N VAL A 114 4.34 11.86 -1.27
CA VAL A 114 5.27 12.92 -1.68
C VAL A 114 5.81 12.60 -3.07
N ALA A 115 5.54 13.48 -4.03
CA ALA A 115 5.98 13.40 -5.41
C ALA A 115 6.26 14.81 -5.96
N ASP A 116 7.05 14.90 -7.03
CA ASP A 116 7.13 16.14 -7.80
C ASP A 116 5.81 16.42 -8.54
N ALA A 117 5.68 17.62 -9.10
CA ALA A 117 4.44 18.07 -9.71
C ALA A 117 4.05 17.27 -10.96
N GLU A 118 5.01 16.69 -11.70
CA GLU A 118 4.72 15.89 -12.89
C GLU A 118 4.17 14.53 -12.49
N LEU A 119 4.85 13.87 -11.56
CA LEU A 119 4.44 12.57 -11.04
C LEU A 119 3.11 12.66 -10.29
N ALA A 120 2.88 13.71 -9.51
CA ALA A 120 1.61 13.94 -8.83
C ALA A 120 0.44 14.08 -9.81
N ARG A 121 0.63 14.80 -10.94
CA ARG A 121 -0.41 14.90 -11.99
C ARG A 121 -0.67 13.55 -12.66
N ALA A 122 0.37 12.77 -12.92
CA ALA A 122 0.23 11.46 -13.55
C ALA A 122 -0.43 10.40 -12.65
N LEU A 123 -0.47 10.64 -11.33
CA LEU A 123 -1.03 9.75 -10.32
C LEU A 123 -2.26 10.35 -9.61
N ASP A 124 -2.87 11.40 -10.16
CA ASP A 124 -3.97 12.15 -9.53
C ASP A 124 -5.16 11.26 -9.13
N ALA A 125 -5.43 10.21 -9.90
CA ALA A 125 -6.51 9.27 -9.66
C ALA A 125 -6.27 8.32 -8.46
N TYR A 126 -5.14 8.46 -7.75
CA TYR A 126 -4.90 7.85 -6.45
C TYR A 126 -5.11 8.82 -5.27
N ALA A 127 -5.23 10.13 -5.53
CA ALA A 127 -5.27 11.19 -4.53
C ALA A 127 -6.70 11.74 -4.31
#